data_AF-A0A9P7X9T1-F1
#
_entry.id   AF-A0A9P7X9T1-F1
#
_cell.length_a   1.000
_cell.length_b   1.000
_cell.length_c   1.000
_cell.angle_alpha   90.00
_cell.angle_beta   90.00
_cell.angle_gamma   90.00
#
_symmetry.space_group_name_H-M   'P 1'
#
loop_
_entity.id
_entity.type
_entity.pdbx_description
1 polymer ?
#
loop_
_entity_poly.entity_id
_entity_poly.type
_entity_poly.pdbx_seq_one_letter_code
_entity_poly.pdbx_strand_id
1 'polypeptide(L)'
;MAPTLIFPQSFQDVSDAVLLAQAQKKELAVTSGTHYNTSGSSYTKDGVLVDLSKLDAVNRVAYVQGGVRCKHIEEEAIKFGLAMPAGTVSDIGIAGLTVGGGQGWLSGQHGLVIDNLLSAIVVVANGDTLKASASENSDLFWGIRGGGSNFGIVVEFVFQLHQQRAEVFTTSLIFSHDRLPLVVQQINRWTAKQTPTEAGSLVFFNDVATGQTMIKWFGFKNGDEQEGKKAFKAFTELGPLRSTSEMVPYEKLNTMMNKYIVPGVNNRLHWGTFLERLDLKPFKKTMEAFNNLDIAAKKSIVTFEFYHHDKVSSVAVRDMAFAHRAPVSGLHSLRA
;
A
#
# COMPACT_ATOMS: atom_id res chain seq x y z
N MET A 1 27.42 23.65 -42.12
CA MET A 1 27.86 23.35 -40.74
C MET A 1 27.10 22.13 -40.25
N ALA A 2 27.53 21.51 -39.15
CA ALA A 2 26.80 20.41 -38.51
C ALA A 2 25.81 20.98 -37.47
N PRO A 3 24.74 20.26 -37.10
CA PRO A 3 23.82 20.72 -36.07
C PRO A 3 24.53 20.87 -34.71
N THR A 4 24.03 21.78 -33.88
CA THR A 4 24.35 21.82 -32.45
C THR A 4 23.55 20.71 -31.77
N LEU A 5 24.23 19.70 -31.25
CA LEU A 5 23.60 18.54 -30.62
C LEU A 5 23.49 18.74 -29.10
N ILE A 6 22.29 18.56 -28.55
CA ILE A 6 22.01 18.69 -27.11
C ILE A 6 21.41 17.39 -26.60
N PHE A 7 21.97 16.87 -25.52
CA PHE A 7 21.46 15.70 -24.79
C PHE A 7 20.92 16.14 -23.43
N PRO A 8 19.64 16.54 -23.33
CA PRO A 8 19.06 16.98 -22.07
C PRO A 8 19.04 15.86 -21.03
N GLN A 9 19.36 16.20 -19.79
CA GLN A 9 19.25 15.32 -18.62
C GLN A 9 18.13 15.76 -17.67
N SER A 10 17.53 16.91 -17.92
CA SER A 10 16.41 17.46 -17.15
C SER A 10 15.36 18.09 -18.07
N PHE A 11 14.18 18.35 -17.53
CA PHE A 11 13.16 19.12 -18.26
C PHE A 11 13.60 20.57 -18.51
N GLN A 12 14.42 21.15 -17.60
CA GLN A 12 14.96 22.49 -17.77
C GLN A 12 15.92 22.53 -18.97
N ASP A 13 16.75 21.51 -19.16
CA ASP A 13 17.68 21.43 -20.31
C ASP A 13 16.92 21.42 -21.64
N VAL A 14 15.73 20.80 -21.68
CA VAL A 14 14.85 20.83 -22.86
C VAL A 14 14.33 22.25 -23.09
N SER A 15 13.87 22.93 -22.04
CA SER A 15 13.43 24.32 -22.13
C SER A 15 14.56 25.24 -22.61
N ASP A 16 15.75 25.09 -22.06
CA ASP A 16 16.93 25.90 -22.43
C ASP A 16 17.36 25.63 -23.87
N ALA A 17 17.26 24.38 -24.35
CA ALA A 17 17.53 24.03 -25.74
C ALA A 17 16.54 24.68 -26.72
N VAL A 18 15.26 24.76 -26.35
CA VAL A 18 14.24 25.48 -27.14
C VAL A 18 14.55 26.98 -27.18
N LEU A 19 14.88 27.58 -26.03
CA LEU A 19 15.24 29.00 -25.94
C LEU A 19 16.52 29.31 -26.74
N LEU A 20 17.50 28.40 -26.74
CA LEU A 20 18.71 28.52 -27.55
C LEU A 20 18.39 28.53 -29.05
N ALA A 21 17.58 27.58 -29.52
CA ALA A 21 17.18 27.50 -30.92
C ALA A 21 16.44 28.77 -31.35
N GLN A 22 15.54 29.28 -30.50
CA GLN A 22 14.84 30.53 -30.72
C GLN A 22 15.81 31.73 -30.79
N ALA A 23 16.69 31.88 -29.81
CA ALA A 23 17.65 32.99 -29.74
C ALA A 23 18.60 33.01 -30.95
N GLN A 24 18.99 31.83 -31.43
CA GLN A 24 19.84 31.67 -32.61
C GLN A 24 19.08 31.74 -33.94
N LYS A 25 17.73 31.81 -33.91
CA LYS A 25 16.85 31.73 -35.09
C LYS A 25 17.16 30.52 -35.96
N LYS A 26 17.47 29.40 -35.30
CA LYS A 26 17.85 28.13 -35.93
C LYS A 26 16.69 27.14 -35.87
N GLU A 27 16.62 26.27 -36.87
CA GLU A 27 15.68 25.16 -36.88
C GLU A 27 15.91 24.27 -35.65
N LEU A 28 14.83 23.85 -35.00
CA LEU A 28 14.86 22.90 -33.89
C LEU A 28 14.38 21.55 -34.40
N ALA A 29 15.22 20.54 -34.30
CA ALA A 29 14.86 19.15 -34.56
C ALA A 29 14.96 18.34 -33.27
N VAL A 30 14.12 17.30 -33.15
CA VAL A 30 14.05 16.46 -31.95
C VAL A 30 14.16 15.00 -32.34
N THR A 31 15.01 14.25 -31.64
CA THR A 31 15.16 12.81 -31.84
C THR A 31 15.19 12.08 -30.50
N SER A 32 14.98 10.77 -30.54
CA SER A 32 15.13 9.88 -29.39
C SER A 32 15.74 8.59 -29.93
N GLY A 33 17.07 8.49 -29.83
CA GLY A 33 17.80 7.32 -30.34
C GLY A 33 18.11 7.34 -31.84
N THR A 34 18.11 8.52 -32.48
CA THR A 34 18.66 8.77 -33.83
C THR A 34 17.97 8.07 -35.02
N HIS A 35 16.83 7.39 -34.82
CA HIS A 35 16.08 6.83 -35.94
C HIS A 35 15.47 7.94 -36.80
N TYR A 36 15.78 7.91 -38.10
CA TYR A 36 15.22 8.86 -39.05
C TYR A 36 13.72 8.59 -39.21
N ASN A 37 12.89 9.61 -39.03
CA ASN A 37 11.47 9.49 -39.34
C ASN A 37 11.22 9.77 -40.83
N THR A 38 10.13 9.27 -41.38
CA THR A 38 9.83 9.38 -42.82
C THR A 38 9.64 10.83 -43.29
N SER A 39 9.39 11.77 -42.37
CA SER A 39 9.28 13.21 -42.65
C SER A 39 10.60 13.98 -42.53
N GLY A 40 11.68 13.35 -42.07
CA GLY A 40 12.98 14.00 -41.82
C GLY A 40 13.01 14.98 -40.65
N SER A 41 11.94 15.06 -39.85
CA SER A 41 11.81 16.02 -38.74
C SER A 41 12.65 15.66 -37.50
N SER A 42 13.28 14.48 -37.48
CA SER A 42 14.22 14.07 -36.42
C SER A 42 15.68 14.44 -36.70
N TYR A 43 15.92 15.34 -37.66
CA TYR A 43 17.24 15.83 -38.03
C TYR A 43 17.19 17.30 -38.48
N THR A 44 18.27 18.03 -38.26
CA THR A 44 18.50 19.33 -38.90
C THR A 44 19.96 19.43 -39.33
N LYS A 45 20.22 20.10 -40.45
CA LYS A 45 21.56 20.23 -41.01
C LYS A 45 22.39 21.32 -40.32
N ASP A 46 21.77 22.44 -39.96
CA ASP A 46 22.46 23.61 -39.36
C ASP A 46 21.66 24.21 -38.19
N GLY A 47 20.76 23.43 -37.61
CA GLY A 47 19.92 23.80 -36.49
C GLY A 47 20.42 23.32 -35.13
N VAL A 48 19.53 23.32 -34.15
CA VAL A 48 19.69 22.66 -32.85
C VAL A 48 18.99 21.31 -32.93
N LEU A 49 19.73 20.23 -32.68
CA LEU A 49 19.18 18.88 -32.58
C LEU A 49 19.15 18.46 -31.11
N VAL A 50 17.96 18.21 -30.56
CA VAL A 50 17.76 17.75 -29.20
C VAL A 50 17.54 16.24 -29.23
N ASP A 51 18.46 15.47 -28.66
CA ASP A 51 18.34 14.01 -28.53
C ASP A 51 17.91 13.62 -27.12
N LEU A 52 16.65 13.23 -26.99
CA LEU A 52 16.02 12.85 -25.74
C LEU A 52 16.50 11.50 -25.21
N SER A 53 17.47 10.81 -25.85
CA SER A 53 17.97 9.50 -25.41
C SER A 53 18.55 9.48 -24.00
N LYS A 54 18.81 10.64 -23.39
CA LYS A 54 19.26 10.79 -21.99
C LYS A 54 18.14 11.10 -21.00
N LEU A 55 16.90 11.29 -21.48
CA LEU A 55 15.68 11.32 -20.68
C LEU A 55 14.98 9.95 -20.74
N ASP A 56 15.70 8.88 -20.39
CA ASP A 56 15.26 7.49 -20.49
C ASP A 56 14.74 6.90 -19.16
N ALA A 57 14.50 7.76 -18.17
CA ALA A 57 13.98 7.35 -16.86
C ALA A 57 12.56 6.77 -16.98
N VAL A 58 12.43 5.47 -16.70
CA VAL A 58 11.12 4.82 -16.56
C VAL A 58 10.58 5.11 -15.15
N ASN A 59 9.70 6.12 -15.06
CA ASN A 59 9.04 6.47 -13.81
C ASN A 59 8.07 5.37 -13.40
N ARG A 60 8.33 4.73 -12.25
CA ARG A 60 7.50 3.68 -11.65
C ARG A 60 6.28 4.32 -10.99
N VAL A 61 5.36 4.86 -11.78
CA VAL A 61 4.22 5.65 -11.29
C VAL A 61 2.91 5.05 -11.80
N ALA A 62 1.88 5.02 -10.96
CA ALA A 62 0.53 4.63 -11.34
C ALA A 62 -0.42 5.83 -11.29
N TYR A 63 -1.16 6.05 -12.39
CA TYR A 63 -2.33 6.94 -12.43
C TYR A 63 -3.56 6.11 -12.14
N VAL A 64 -4.29 6.46 -11.10
CA VAL A 64 -5.38 5.65 -10.55
C VAL A 64 -6.60 6.52 -10.33
N GLN A 65 -7.72 6.19 -10.99
CA GLN A 65 -8.98 6.88 -10.74
C GLN A 65 -9.54 6.57 -9.35
N GLY A 66 -10.25 7.51 -8.74
CA GLY A 66 -10.72 7.39 -7.36
C GLY A 66 -11.70 6.24 -7.09
N GLY A 67 -12.37 5.73 -8.12
CA GLY A 67 -13.28 4.58 -8.03
C GLY A 67 -12.60 3.21 -8.06
N VAL A 68 -11.28 3.15 -8.27
CA VAL A 68 -10.56 1.88 -8.45
C VAL A 68 -10.48 1.09 -7.13
N ARG A 69 -10.55 -0.25 -7.23
CA ARG A 69 -10.34 -1.18 -6.11
C ARG A 69 -8.86 -1.57 -5.99
N CYS A 70 -8.40 -1.85 -4.77
CA CYS A 70 -7.02 -2.30 -4.50
C CYS A 70 -6.62 -3.48 -5.39
N LYS A 71 -7.52 -4.46 -5.56
CA LYS A 71 -7.31 -5.62 -6.44
C LYS A 71 -6.82 -5.25 -7.84
N HIS A 72 -7.45 -4.26 -8.47
CA HIS A 72 -7.14 -3.91 -9.85
C HIS A 72 -5.75 -3.28 -9.96
N ILE A 73 -5.36 -2.46 -8.98
CA ILE A 73 -4.03 -1.86 -8.89
C ILE A 73 -2.97 -2.97 -8.74
N GLU A 74 -3.22 -3.94 -7.87
CA GLU A 74 -2.31 -5.07 -7.63
C GLU A 74 -2.16 -5.96 -8.87
N GLU A 75 -3.26 -6.32 -9.52
CA GLU A 75 -3.26 -7.15 -10.73
C GLU A 75 -2.56 -6.45 -11.91
N GLU A 76 -2.68 -5.13 -12.05
CA GLU A 76 -2.02 -4.39 -13.13
C GLU A 76 -0.54 -4.11 -12.84
N ALA A 77 -0.20 -3.66 -11.63
CA ALA A 77 1.17 -3.30 -11.28
C ALA A 77 2.12 -4.51 -11.28
N ILE A 78 1.64 -5.67 -10.83
CA ILE A 78 2.50 -6.86 -10.70
C ILE A 78 2.97 -7.40 -12.05
N LYS A 79 2.25 -7.13 -13.16
CA LYS A 79 2.67 -7.47 -14.53
C LYS A 79 4.01 -6.83 -14.91
N PHE A 80 4.36 -5.74 -14.24
CA PHE A 80 5.63 -5.02 -14.42
C PHE A 80 6.63 -5.29 -13.28
N GLY A 81 6.34 -6.25 -12.39
CA GLY A 81 7.14 -6.51 -11.19
C GLY A 81 7.09 -5.36 -10.18
N LEU A 82 5.95 -4.65 -10.13
CA LEU A 82 5.75 -3.47 -9.30
C LEU A 82 4.54 -3.63 -8.36
N ALA A 83 4.54 -2.89 -7.26
CA ALA A 83 3.39 -2.71 -6.38
C ALA A 83 3.49 -1.41 -5.57
N MET A 84 2.41 -1.01 -4.92
CA MET A 84 2.39 0.01 -3.88
C MET A 84 1.71 -0.55 -2.63
N PRO A 85 1.90 0.06 -1.45
CA PRO A 85 1.04 -0.22 -0.31
C PRO A 85 -0.44 -0.08 -0.70
N ALA A 86 -1.24 -1.03 -0.22
CA ALA A 86 -2.69 -1.10 -0.42
C ALA A 86 -3.32 -1.77 0.81
N GLY A 87 -4.65 -1.81 0.88
CA GLY A 87 -5.37 -2.45 1.98
C GLY A 87 -5.22 -3.98 1.94
N THR A 88 -5.52 -4.66 3.05
CA THR A 88 -5.40 -6.13 3.17
C THR A 88 -6.61 -6.91 2.65
N VAL A 89 -7.57 -6.21 2.02
CA VAL A 89 -8.80 -6.77 1.45
C VAL A 89 -8.97 -6.24 0.03
N SER A 90 -9.18 -7.15 -0.91
CA SER A 90 -9.11 -6.84 -2.35
C SER A 90 -10.17 -5.83 -2.84
N ASP A 91 -11.35 -5.81 -2.23
CA ASP A 91 -12.47 -4.93 -2.63
C ASP A 91 -12.46 -3.54 -1.95
N ILE A 92 -11.40 -3.20 -1.20
CA ILE A 92 -11.24 -1.85 -0.64
C ILE A 92 -11.10 -0.84 -1.78
N GLY A 93 -11.90 0.22 -1.75
CA GLY A 93 -11.79 1.35 -2.67
C GLY A 93 -10.57 2.21 -2.34
N ILE A 94 -9.77 2.55 -3.35
CA ILE A 94 -8.49 3.24 -3.16
C ILE A 94 -8.66 4.65 -2.58
N ALA A 95 -9.71 5.38 -2.96
CA ALA A 95 -9.89 6.76 -2.53
C ALA A 95 -10.04 6.86 -1.01
N GLY A 96 -11.01 6.15 -0.43
CA GLY A 96 -11.26 6.15 1.02
C GLY A 96 -10.06 5.65 1.82
N LEU A 97 -9.40 4.58 1.32
CA LEU A 97 -8.18 4.05 1.92
C LEU A 97 -7.07 5.10 1.96
N THR A 98 -6.83 5.77 0.83
CA THR A 98 -5.76 6.77 0.69
C THR A 98 -6.06 7.98 1.57
N VAL A 99 -7.24 8.59 1.48
CA VAL A 99 -7.49 9.83 2.24
C VAL A 99 -7.52 9.64 3.75
N GLY A 100 -7.71 8.40 4.23
CA GLY A 100 -7.57 8.02 5.64
C GLY A 100 -6.14 7.63 6.07
N GLY A 101 -5.19 7.54 5.14
CA GLY A 101 -3.80 7.11 5.37
C GLY A 101 -3.46 5.83 4.63
N GLY A 102 -4.16 4.75 4.97
CA GLY A 102 -4.08 3.46 4.28
C GLY A 102 -2.87 2.63 4.68
N GLN A 103 -3.13 1.42 5.15
CA GLN A 103 -2.13 0.50 5.68
C GLN A 103 -2.35 -0.91 5.13
N GLY A 104 -1.26 -1.66 4.98
CA GLY A 104 -1.33 -3.08 4.63
C GLY A 104 0.03 -3.75 4.58
N TRP A 105 0.12 -4.87 3.85
CA TRP A 105 1.26 -5.78 3.90
C TRP A 105 2.62 -5.13 3.61
N LEU A 106 2.64 -4.19 2.67
CA LEU A 106 3.87 -3.50 2.25
C LEU A 106 4.20 -2.25 3.08
N SER A 107 3.37 -1.91 4.09
CA SER A 107 3.58 -0.68 4.86
C SER A 107 4.86 -0.70 5.68
N GLY A 108 5.33 -1.87 6.10
CA GLY A 108 6.63 -2.01 6.76
C GLY A 108 7.81 -1.58 5.89
N GLN A 109 7.72 -1.81 4.57
CA GLN A 109 8.77 -1.47 3.61
C GLN A 109 8.64 -0.05 3.06
N HIS A 110 7.42 0.38 2.76
CA HIS A 110 7.17 1.55 1.92
C HIS A 110 6.28 2.61 2.59
N GLY A 111 5.88 2.42 3.85
CA GLY A 111 5.02 3.35 4.58
C GLY A 111 3.54 3.20 4.23
N LEU A 112 2.74 4.19 4.61
CA LEU A 112 1.31 4.20 4.32
C LEU A 112 1.06 4.44 2.83
N VAL A 113 -0.19 4.21 2.39
CA VAL A 113 -0.62 4.55 1.01
C VAL A 113 -0.34 6.03 0.72
N ILE A 114 -0.62 6.91 1.68
CA ILE A 114 -0.35 8.36 1.58
C ILE A 114 1.12 8.73 1.50
N ASP A 115 2.03 7.90 2.02
CA ASP A 115 3.48 8.14 1.95
C ASP A 115 4.01 7.93 0.52
N ASN A 116 3.20 7.30 -0.33
CA ASN A 116 3.51 6.99 -1.73
C ASN A 116 2.69 7.82 -2.71
N LEU A 117 1.84 8.74 -2.23
CA LEU A 117 1.08 9.66 -3.07
C LEU A 117 2.01 10.79 -3.55
N LEU A 118 2.05 10.99 -4.87
CA LEU A 118 2.85 12.03 -5.52
C LEU A 118 2.01 13.26 -5.87
N SER A 119 0.79 13.05 -6.37
CA SER A 119 -0.18 14.10 -6.64
C SER A 119 -1.60 13.54 -6.73
N ALA A 120 -2.60 14.42 -6.71
CA ALA A 120 -4.00 14.07 -6.89
C ALA A 120 -4.76 15.15 -7.65
N ILE A 121 -5.84 14.75 -8.32
CA ILE A 121 -6.84 15.68 -8.88
C ILE A 121 -8.07 15.65 -7.97
N VAL A 122 -8.46 16.82 -7.47
CA VAL A 122 -9.48 16.99 -6.44
C VAL A 122 -10.56 17.96 -6.92
N VAL A 123 -11.81 17.53 -6.88
CA VAL A 123 -12.97 18.41 -7.08
C VAL A 123 -13.38 18.98 -5.71
N VAL A 124 -13.20 20.29 -5.55
CA VAL A 124 -13.46 21.00 -4.28
C VAL A 124 -14.90 21.53 -4.22
N ALA A 125 -15.31 22.06 -3.06
CA ALA A 125 -16.71 22.35 -2.74
C ALA A 125 -17.40 23.38 -3.67
N ASN A 126 -16.64 24.27 -4.31
CA ASN A 126 -17.17 25.23 -5.28
C ASN A 126 -17.29 24.64 -6.71
N GLY A 127 -16.92 23.38 -6.91
CA GLY A 127 -16.95 22.68 -8.20
C GLY A 127 -15.65 22.75 -8.99
N ASP A 128 -14.65 23.51 -8.54
CA ASP A 128 -13.37 23.61 -9.24
C ASP A 128 -12.58 22.30 -9.15
N THR A 129 -11.81 22.01 -10.20
CA THR A 129 -10.91 20.86 -10.27
C THR A 129 -9.48 21.34 -10.06
N LEU A 130 -8.88 20.96 -8.94
CA LEU A 130 -7.54 21.38 -8.54
C LEU A 130 -6.57 20.21 -8.57
N LYS A 131 -5.33 20.46 -8.98
CA LYS A 131 -4.22 19.52 -8.80
C LYS A 131 -3.53 19.80 -7.47
N ALA A 132 -3.44 18.78 -6.62
CA ALA A 132 -2.77 18.83 -5.33
C ALA A 132 -1.47 18.01 -5.40
N SER A 133 -0.34 18.63 -5.08
CA SER A 133 0.98 18.01 -5.01
C SER A 133 1.88 18.76 -4.03
N ALA A 134 3.11 18.32 -3.83
CA ALA A 134 4.07 19.04 -3.00
C ALA A 134 4.38 20.47 -3.52
N SER A 135 4.26 20.71 -4.83
CA SER A 135 4.58 21.99 -5.47
C SER A 135 3.38 22.82 -5.90
N GLU A 136 2.15 22.30 -5.75
CA GLU A 136 0.92 22.91 -6.24
C GLU A 136 -0.23 22.59 -5.29
N ASN A 137 -0.93 23.59 -4.75
CA ASN A 137 -1.96 23.43 -3.71
C ASN A 137 -1.49 22.52 -2.56
N SER A 138 -0.30 22.82 -2.02
CA SER A 138 0.42 21.96 -1.08
C SER A 138 -0.29 21.77 0.28
N ASP A 139 -1.11 22.73 0.68
CA ASP A 139 -2.01 22.67 1.82
C ASP A 139 -3.17 21.69 1.60
N LEU A 140 -3.79 21.71 0.43
CA LEU A 140 -4.77 20.70 0.01
C LEU A 140 -4.12 19.31 -0.06
N PHE A 141 -2.91 19.23 -0.62
CA PHE A 141 -2.15 17.97 -0.70
C PHE A 141 -1.79 17.42 0.68
N TRP A 142 -1.49 18.28 1.65
CA TRP A 142 -1.33 17.91 3.05
C TRP A 142 -2.64 17.38 3.64
N GLY A 143 -3.76 18.08 3.40
CA GLY A 143 -5.08 17.75 3.96
C GLY A 143 -5.63 16.40 3.49
N ILE A 144 -5.51 16.09 2.20
CA ILE A 144 -6.00 14.80 1.65
C ILE A 144 -5.14 13.60 2.09
N ARG A 145 -3.96 13.82 2.67
CA ARG A 145 -3.08 12.74 3.17
C ARG A 145 -3.35 12.44 4.66
N GLY A 146 -4.57 11.97 4.95
CA GLY A 146 -5.00 11.54 6.29
C GLY A 146 -6.20 12.30 6.87
N GLY A 147 -6.62 13.39 6.23
CA GLY A 147 -7.76 14.20 6.67
C GLY A 147 -9.13 13.68 6.25
N GLY A 148 -9.20 12.47 5.67
CA GLY A 148 -10.45 11.86 5.22
C GLY A 148 -11.09 12.61 4.05
N SER A 149 -12.42 12.56 3.96
CA SER A 149 -13.20 13.13 2.86
C SER A 149 -13.53 14.62 3.02
N ASN A 150 -12.81 15.36 3.86
CA ASN A 150 -13.15 16.74 4.24
C ASN A 150 -12.77 17.79 3.19
N PHE A 151 -11.80 17.49 2.32
CA PHE A 151 -11.15 18.49 1.46
C PHE A 151 -11.57 18.43 -0.02
N GLY A 152 -12.59 17.63 -0.35
CA GLY A 152 -13.10 17.45 -1.70
C GLY A 152 -13.15 16.00 -2.15
N ILE A 153 -13.58 15.80 -3.38
CA ILE A 153 -13.68 14.47 -4.01
C ILE A 153 -12.41 14.25 -4.85
N VAL A 154 -11.57 13.32 -4.41
CA VAL A 154 -10.37 12.96 -5.17
C VAL A 154 -10.76 12.01 -6.31
N VAL A 155 -10.57 12.46 -7.55
CA VAL A 155 -10.99 11.74 -8.76
C VAL A 155 -9.84 11.00 -9.45
N GLU A 156 -8.60 11.45 -9.24
CA GLU A 156 -7.39 10.77 -9.71
C GLU A 156 -6.28 10.89 -8.67
N PHE A 157 -5.51 9.82 -8.53
CA PHE A 157 -4.31 9.73 -7.70
C PHE A 157 -3.11 9.34 -8.56
N VAL A 158 -1.95 9.86 -8.22
CA VAL A 158 -0.67 9.49 -8.83
C VAL A 158 0.22 8.91 -7.75
N PHE A 159 0.53 7.62 -7.82
CA PHE A 159 1.27 6.90 -6.79
C PHE A 159 2.65 6.46 -7.27
N GLN A 160 3.62 6.51 -6.36
CA GLN A 160 4.91 5.86 -6.50
C GLN A 160 4.76 4.34 -6.32
N LEU A 161 5.24 3.58 -7.30
CA LEU A 161 5.35 2.13 -7.25
C LEU A 161 6.77 1.69 -6.87
N HIS A 162 6.87 0.49 -6.30
CA HIS A 162 8.08 -0.16 -5.81
C HIS A 162 8.24 -1.52 -6.46
N GLN A 163 9.46 -2.03 -6.52
CA GLN A 163 9.70 -3.40 -6.97
C GLN A 163 9.00 -4.40 -6.06
N GLN A 164 8.35 -5.38 -6.67
CA GLN A 164 7.60 -6.40 -5.96
C GLN A 164 7.82 -7.78 -6.60
N ARG A 165 7.98 -8.79 -5.75
CA ARG A 165 8.09 -10.19 -6.15
C ARG A 165 6.73 -10.69 -6.63
N ALA A 166 6.74 -11.54 -7.67
CA ALA A 166 5.54 -12.19 -8.17
C ALA A 166 4.87 -13.08 -7.11
N GLU A 167 5.66 -13.73 -6.26
CA GLU A 167 5.17 -14.57 -5.16
C GLU A 167 5.74 -14.12 -3.81
N VAL A 168 4.91 -14.29 -2.78
CA VAL A 168 5.20 -13.98 -1.37
C VAL A 168 4.86 -15.17 -0.50
N PHE A 169 5.53 -15.32 0.65
CA PHE A 169 5.25 -16.42 1.56
C PHE A 169 4.17 -16.02 2.57
N THR A 170 3.24 -16.94 2.83
CA THR A 170 2.21 -16.77 3.86
C THR A 170 2.15 -17.97 4.78
N THR A 171 1.70 -17.75 6.02
CA THR A 171 1.34 -18.82 6.94
C THR A 171 0.00 -18.52 7.60
N SER A 172 -0.84 -19.54 7.76
CA SER A 172 -2.15 -19.46 8.39
C SER A 172 -2.27 -20.60 9.39
N LEU A 173 -2.29 -20.24 10.68
CA LEU A 173 -2.25 -21.18 11.79
C LEU A 173 -3.51 -20.98 12.66
N ILE A 174 -4.27 -22.04 12.87
CA ILE A 174 -5.47 -22.01 13.71
C ILE A 174 -5.18 -22.71 15.03
N PHE A 175 -5.50 -22.03 16.13
CA PHE A 175 -5.34 -22.49 17.50
C PHE A 175 -6.68 -22.46 18.23
N SER A 176 -6.84 -23.33 19.23
CA SER A 176 -7.88 -23.20 20.24
C SER A 176 -7.63 -21.97 21.12
N HIS A 177 -8.70 -21.41 21.69
CA HIS A 177 -8.64 -20.15 22.43
C HIS A 177 -7.76 -20.20 23.69
N ASP A 178 -7.57 -21.37 24.30
CA ASP A 178 -6.70 -21.61 25.46
C ASP A 178 -5.21 -21.36 25.15
N ARG A 179 -4.81 -21.41 23.87
CA ARG A 179 -3.45 -21.10 23.42
C ARG A 179 -3.16 -19.60 23.32
N LEU A 180 -4.15 -18.72 23.54
CA LEU A 180 -3.97 -17.26 23.45
C LEU A 180 -2.72 -16.76 24.20
N PRO A 181 -2.42 -17.18 25.45
CA PRO A 181 -1.24 -16.69 26.16
C PRO A 181 0.08 -17.01 25.44
N LEU A 182 0.20 -18.21 24.87
CA LEU A 182 1.40 -18.64 24.14
C LEU A 182 1.54 -17.90 22.82
N VAL A 183 0.42 -17.73 22.10
CA VAL A 183 0.39 -17.01 20.83
C VAL A 183 0.77 -15.53 21.05
N VAL A 184 0.20 -14.86 22.05
CA VAL A 184 0.54 -13.46 22.37
C VAL A 184 1.98 -13.32 22.85
N GLN A 185 2.50 -14.27 23.63
CA GLN A 185 3.92 -14.28 24.01
C GLN A 185 4.81 -14.40 22.77
N GLN A 186 4.44 -15.24 21.80
CA GLN A 186 5.20 -15.40 20.57
C GLN A 186 5.10 -14.19 19.65
N ILE A 187 3.93 -13.53 19.57
CA ILE A 187 3.77 -12.24 18.88
C ILE A 187 4.75 -11.21 19.46
N ASN A 188 4.80 -11.04 20.78
CA ASN A 188 5.73 -10.11 21.44
C ASN A 188 7.20 -10.40 21.09
N ARG A 189 7.61 -11.68 21.07
CA ARG A 189 8.99 -12.06 20.71
C ARG A 189 9.29 -11.80 19.24
N TRP A 190 8.31 -12.04 18.36
CA TRP A 190 8.45 -11.82 16.93
C TRP A 190 8.45 -10.33 16.58
N THR A 191 7.52 -9.52 17.12
CA THR A 191 7.47 -8.07 16.86
C THR A 191 8.74 -7.36 17.30
N ALA A 192 9.39 -7.79 18.38
CA ALA A 192 10.68 -7.24 18.83
C ALA A 192 11.85 -7.47 17.85
N LYS A 193 11.70 -8.37 16.87
CA LYS A 193 12.70 -8.73 15.86
C LYS A 193 12.14 -8.69 14.44
N GLN A 194 10.93 -8.18 14.27
CA GLN A 194 10.21 -8.14 13.01
C GLN A 194 11.03 -7.34 12.01
N THR A 195 10.99 -7.74 10.74
CA THR A 195 11.64 -6.98 9.67
C THR A 195 10.61 -6.19 8.85
N PRO A 196 11.01 -5.16 8.09
CA PRO A 196 10.11 -4.42 7.18
C PRO A 196 9.32 -5.31 6.21
N THR A 197 9.90 -6.45 5.82
CA THR A 197 9.31 -7.43 4.88
C THR A 197 8.30 -8.37 5.54
N GLU A 198 8.03 -8.20 6.83
CA GLU A 198 7.16 -9.07 7.61
C GLU A 198 5.96 -8.30 8.16
N ALA A 199 4.80 -8.95 8.13
CA ALA A 199 3.58 -8.48 8.77
C ALA A 199 2.78 -9.68 9.28
N GLY A 200 1.83 -9.43 10.17
CA GLY A 200 0.99 -10.49 10.69
C GLY A 200 -0.34 -9.97 11.21
N SER A 201 -1.29 -10.89 11.37
CA SER A 201 -2.56 -10.59 12.01
C SER A 201 -3.02 -11.73 12.91
N LEU A 202 -3.59 -11.37 14.06
CA LEU A 202 -4.26 -12.28 14.96
C LEU A 202 -5.77 -12.05 14.82
N VAL A 203 -6.50 -13.08 14.43
CA VAL A 203 -7.95 -13.00 14.19
C VAL A 203 -8.69 -13.89 15.19
N PHE A 204 -9.66 -13.32 15.89
CA PHE A 204 -10.65 -14.05 16.66
C PHE A 204 -11.88 -14.27 15.79
N PHE A 205 -12.34 -15.51 15.72
CA PHE A 205 -13.52 -15.90 14.93
C PHE A 205 -14.20 -17.09 15.61
N ASN A 206 -15.49 -17.29 15.33
CA ASN A 206 -16.20 -18.49 15.75
C ASN A 206 -16.11 -19.55 14.65
N ASP A 207 -15.74 -20.77 15.03
CA ASP A 207 -15.81 -21.91 14.13
C ASP A 207 -17.27 -22.22 13.79
N VAL A 208 -17.57 -22.31 12.49
CA VAL A 208 -18.95 -22.44 12.01
C VAL A 208 -19.57 -23.79 12.38
N ALA A 209 -18.75 -24.85 12.49
CA ALA A 209 -19.23 -26.20 12.78
C ALA A 209 -19.50 -26.40 14.28
N THR A 210 -18.62 -25.88 15.13
CA THR A 210 -18.67 -26.10 16.58
C THR A 210 -19.24 -24.93 17.37
N GLY A 211 -19.28 -23.73 16.78
CA GLY A 211 -19.65 -22.49 17.45
C GLY A 211 -18.65 -22.01 18.49
N GLN A 212 -17.48 -22.67 18.62
CA GLN A 212 -16.45 -22.30 19.57
C GLN A 212 -15.57 -21.18 19.03
N THR A 213 -15.12 -20.30 19.92
CA THR A 213 -14.13 -19.26 19.58
C THR A 213 -12.77 -19.89 19.31
N MET A 214 -12.20 -19.49 18.19
CA MET A 214 -10.89 -19.91 17.70
C MET A 214 -10.01 -18.69 17.46
N ILE A 215 -8.70 -18.92 17.42
CA ILE A 215 -7.71 -17.89 17.16
C ILE A 215 -6.92 -18.30 15.92
N LYS A 216 -6.82 -17.39 14.96
CA LYS A 216 -6.00 -17.56 13.76
C LYS A 216 -4.82 -16.60 13.80
N TRP A 217 -3.61 -17.11 13.65
CA TRP A 217 -2.45 -16.31 13.28
C TRP A 217 -2.25 -16.38 11.77
N PHE A 218 -2.19 -15.22 11.12
CA PHE A 218 -1.78 -15.08 9.74
C PHE A 218 -0.46 -14.34 9.68
N GLY A 219 0.54 -14.90 9.01
CA GLY A 219 1.84 -14.27 8.79
C GLY A 219 2.10 -14.04 7.31
N PHE A 220 2.69 -12.89 7.00
CA PHE A 220 3.11 -12.47 5.67
C PHE A 220 4.61 -12.20 5.65
N LYS A 221 5.31 -12.74 4.65
CA LYS A 221 6.71 -12.45 4.36
C LYS A 221 6.85 -12.11 2.88
N ASN A 222 7.30 -10.89 2.60
CA ASN A 222 7.73 -10.48 1.27
C ASN A 222 9.14 -11.02 0.99
N GLY A 223 9.23 -12.32 0.75
CA GLY A 223 10.48 -13.05 0.61
C GLY A 223 10.23 -14.42 0.03
N ASP A 224 11.27 -15.25 -0.03
CA ASP A 224 11.14 -16.63 -0.47
C ASP A 224 10.61 -17.57 0.62
N GLU A 225 10.42 -18.84 0.24
CA GLU A 225 9.89 -19.86 1.12
C GLU A 225 10.80 -20.14 2.33
N GLN A 226 12.12 -20.11 2.15
CA GLN A 226 13.08 -20.38 3.22
C GLN A 226 13.06 -19.26 4.26
N GLU A 227 13.06 -18.01 3.79
CA GLU A 227 12.93 -16.82 4.63
C GLU A 227 11.60 -16.81 5.40
N GLY A 228 10.50 -17.15 4.72
CA GLY A 228 9.18 -17.21 5.31
C GLY A 228 9.02 -18.31 6.36
N LYS A 229 9.47 -19.54 6.06
CA LYS A 229 9.50 -20.64 7.02
C LYS A 229 10.33 -20.29 8.24
N LYS A 230 11.48 -19.64 8.06
CA LYS A 230 12.33 -19.18 9.16
C LYS A 230 11.65 -18.13 10.02
N ALA A 231 10.99 -17.14 9.41
CA ALA A 231 10.31 -16.05 10.12
C ALA A 231 9.19 -16.56 11.04
N PHE A 232 8.42 -17.56 10.59
CA PHE A 232 7.24 -18.03 11.30
C PHE A 232 7.38 -19.40 11.98
N LYS A 233 8.57 -20.02 11.96
CA LYS A 233 8.85 -21.32 12.58
C LYS A 233 8.38 -21.41 14.04
N ALA A 234 8.67 -20.39 14.83
CA ALA A 234 8.31 -20.41 16.24
C ALA A 234 6.79 -20.37 16.50
N PHE A 235 5.99 -19.89 15.53
CA PHE A 235 4.53 -19.98 15.60
C PHE A 235 4.03 -21.38 15.23
N THR A 236 4.63 -22.03 14.23
CA THR A 236 4.23 -23.39 13.83
C THR A 236 4.54 -24.42 14.91
N GLU A 237 5.61 -24.21 15.69
CA GLU A 237 6.00 -25.04 16.83
C GLU A 237 5.07 -24.91 18.05
N LEU A 238 4.14 -23.95 18.07
CA LEU A 238 3.16 -23.82 19.17
C LEU A 238 2.06 -24.90 19.15
N GLY A 239 2.05 -25.77 18.14
CA GLY A 239 1.06 -26.85 17.99
C GLY A 239 -0.31 -26.36 17.55
N PRO A 240 -0.44 -25.70 16.38
CA PRO A 240 -1.74 -25.33 15.83
C PRO A 240 -2.57 -26.57 15.47
N LEU A 241 -3.89 -26.45 15.59
CA LEU A 241 -4.84 -27.46 15.14
C LEU A 241 -4.85 -27.62 13.62
N ARG A 242 -4.58 -26.52 12.91
CA ARG A 242 -4.42 -26.50 11.46
C ARG A 242 -3.29 -25.55 11.08
N SER A 243 -2.42 -25.99 10.18
CA SER A 243 -1.31 -25.22 9.65
C SER A 243 -1.32 -25.27 8.13
N THR A 244 -1.30 -24.10 7.51
CA THR A 244 -1.10 -23.96 6.06
C THR A 244 -0.02 -22.91 5.85
N SER A 245 1.04 -23.24 5.12
CA SER A 245 2.11 -22.30 4.77
C SER A 245 2.52 -22.55 3.32
N GLU A 246 2.56 -21.51 2.52
CA GLU A 246 2.74 -21.64 1.07
C GLU A 246 3.25 -20.32 0.46
N MET A 247 3.84 -20.43 -0.72
CA MET A 247 4.05 -19.30 -1.62
C MET A 247 2.73 -18.97 -2.31
N VAL A 248 2.39 -17.68 -2.36
CA VAL A 248 1.15 -17.17 -2.95
C VAL A 248 1.49 -16.08 -3.96
N PRO A 249 0.88 -16.08 -5.16
CA PRO A 249 0.98 -14.94 -6.07
C PRO A 249 0.53 -13.65 -5.38
N TYR A 250 1.32 -12.57 -5.48
CA TYR A 250 1.11 -11.35 -4.71
C TYR A 250 -0.30 -10.76 -4.92
N GLU A 251 -0.78 -10.73 -6.16
CA GLU A 251 -2.11 -10.22 -6.52
C GLU A 251 -3.27 -11.10 -6.03
N LYS A 252 -2.99 -12.31 -5.55
CA LYS A 252 -3.98 -13.20 -4.94
C LYS A 252 -4.03 -13.10 -3.42
N LEU A 253 -3.01 -12.52 -2.77
CA LEU A 253 -2.89 -12.40 -1.32
C LEU A 253 -4.16 -11.82 -0.68
N ASN A 254 -4.64 -10.68 -1.19
CA ASN A 254 -5.81 -9.98 -0.65
C ASN A 254 -7.15 -10.60 -1.04
N THR A 255 -7.15 -11.59 -1.96
CA THR A 255 -8.37 -12.29 -2.38
C THR A 255 -8.72 -13.46 -1.46
N MET A 256 -7.79 -13.91 -0.61
CA MET A 256 -7.99 -15.04 0.30
C MET A 256 -9.12 -14.81 1.32
N MET A 257 -9.45 -13.55 1.60
CA MET A 257 -10.53 -13.14 2.50
C MET A 257 -11.87 -12.93 1.81
N ASN A 258 -11.94 -12.94 0.48
CA ASN A 258 -13.16 -12.59 -0.28
C ASN A 258 -14.35 -13.52 0.03
N LYS A 259 -14.08 -14.80 0.32
CA LYS A 259 -15.13 -15.75 0.71
C LYS A 259 -15.78 -15.42 2.07
N TYR A 260 -15.14 -14.59 2.88
CA TYR A 260 -15.65 -14.13 4.18
C TYR A 260 -16.19 -12.71 4.13
N ILE A 261 -15.75 -11.90 3.15
CA ILE A 261 -16.14 -10.51 2.96
C ILE A 261 -16.93 -10.41 1.66
N VAL A 262 -18.24 -10.65 1.74
CA VAL A 262 -19.15 -10.64 0.59
C VAL A 262 -19.77 -9.24 0.46
N PRO A 263 -19.59 -8.55 -0.68
CA PRO A 263 -20.23 -7.25 -0.92
C PRO A 263 -21.75 -7.33 -0.78
N GLY A 264 -22.37 -6.32 -0.15
CA GLY A 264 -23.82 -6.27 0.06
C GLY A 264 -24.34 -7.08 1.24
N VAL A 265 -23.52 -7.94 1.85
CA VAL A 265 -23.76 -8.42 3.20
C VAL A 265 -23.35 -7.30 4.16
N ASN A 266 -24.13 -7.03 5.21
CA ASN A 266 -24.02 -5.87 6.09
C ASN A 266 -22.77 -5.91 7.01
N ASN A 267 -21.64 -6.36 6.47
CA ASN A 267 -20.32 -6.38 7.09
C ASN A 267 -19.86 -4.93 7.29
N ARG A 268 -19.86 -4.46 8.53
CA ARG A 268 -19.40 -3.12 8.89
C ARG A 268 -18.16 -3.22 9.75
N LEU A 269 -17.12 -2.48 9.37
CA LEU A 269 -16.08 -2.13 10.33
C LEU A 269 -16.73 -1.21 11.37
N HIS A 270 -16.83 -1.66 12.61
CA HIS A 270 -17.52 -0.91 13.65
C HIS A 270 -16.60 0.03 14.41
N TRP A 271 -15.37 -0.41 14.68
CA TRP A 271 -14.43 0.35 15.48
C TRP A 271 -13.00 -0.12 15.22
N GLY A 272 -12.05 0.82 15.36
CA GLY A 272 -10.63 0.52 15.33
C GLY A 272 -9.88 1.35 16.38
N THR A 273 -8.76 0.84 16.85
CA THR A 273 -7.85 1.54 17.75
C THR A 273 -6.42 1.07 17.57
N PHE A 274 -5.53 1.72 18.30
CA PHE A 274 -4.11 1.43 18.32
C PHE A 274 -3.70 0.99 19.73
N LEU A 275 -2.89 -0.07 19.80
CA LEU A 275 -2.32 -0.59 21.03
C LEU A 275 -0.84 -0.21 21.08
N GLU A 276 -0.46 0.58 22.09
CA GLU A 276 0.93 0.93 22.36
C GLU A 276 1.73 -0.26 22.94
N ARG A 277 1.03 -1.18 23.63
CA ARG A 277 1.63 -2.36 24.27
C ARG A 277 0.82 -3.61 23.99
N LEU A 278 1.53 -4.71 23.77
CA LEU A 278 0.96 -6.02 23.45
C LEU A 278 0.83 -6.91 24.70
N ASP A 279 0.29 -6.33 25.77
CA ASP A 279 0.01 -7.05 27.01
C ASP A 279 -1.11 -8.07 26.81
N LEU A 280 -1.02 -9.22 27.47
CA LEU A 280 -2.04 -10.29 27.35
C LEU A 280 -3.43 -9.85 27.83
N LYS A 281 -3.50 -8.89 28.76
CA LYS A 281 -4.76 -8.46 29.40
C LYS A 281 -5.78 -7.89 28.39
N PRO A 282 -5.42 -6.94 27.50
CA PRO A 282 -6.28 -6.53 26.37
C PRO A 282 -6.84 -7.70 25.56
N PHE A 283 -5.99 -8.61 25.09
CA PHE A 283 -6.43 -9.75 24.27
C PHE A 283 -7.42 -10.65 25.00
N LYS A 284 -7.17 -10.96 26.28
CA LYS A 284 -8.09 -11.75 27.12
C LYS A 284 -9.45 -11.07 27.27
N LYS A 285 -9.46 -9.77 27.60
CA LYS A 285 -10.71 -9.00 27.71
C LYS A 285 -11.48 -8.96 26.39
N THR A 286 -10.77 -8.78 25.28
CA THR A 286 -11.38 -8.82 23.95
C THR A 286 -11.98 -10.19 23.64
N MET A 287 -11.28 -11.28 23.99
CA MET A 287 -11.78 -12.64 23.81
C MET A 287 -12.99 -12.94 24.70
N GLU A 288 -12.99 -12.50 25.96
CA GLU A 288 -14.14 -12.60 26.87
C GLU A 288 -15.35 -11.85 26.30
N ALA A 289 -15.16 -10.62 25.81
CA ALA A 289 -16.22 -9.85 25.17
C ALA A 289 -16.71 -10.53 23.88
N PHE A 290 -15.80 -11.09 23.08
CA PHE A 290 -16.12 -11.81 21.85
C PHE A 290 -16.96 -13.07 22.12
N ASN A 291 -16.63 -13.83 23.16
CA ASN A 291 -17.39 -15.02 23.57
C ASN A 291 -18.82 -14.68 24.04
N ASN A 292 -19.03 -13.45 24.51
CA ASN A 292 -20.32 -12.96 25.00
C ASN A 292 -21.11 -12.18 23.94
N LEU A 293 -20.70 -12.23 22.66
CA LEU A 293 -21.45 -11.61 21.58
C LEU A 293 -22.84 -12.25 21.42
N ASP A 294 -23.82 -11.42 21.07
CA ASP A 294 -25.16 -11.86 20.66
C ASP A 294 -25.05 -12.87 19.50
N ILE A 295 -25.99 -13.83 19.44
CA ILE A 295 -26.13 -14.80 18.34
C ILE A 295 -26.09 -14.11 16.98
N ALA A 296 -26.74 -12.95 16.84
CA ALA A 296 -26.75 -12.18 15.60
C ALA A 296 -25.35 -11.69 15.18
N ALA A 297 -24.41 -11.57 16.12
CA ALA A 297 -23.04 -11.12 15.89
C ALA A 297 -22.01 -12.25 15.85
N LYS A 298 -22.40 -13.53 15.91
CA LYS A 298 -21.46 -14.68 15.95
C LYS A 298 -20.60 -14.85 14.69
N LYS A 299 -20.95 -14.22 13.57
CA LYS A 299 -20.14 -14.19 12.34
C LYS A 299 -19.09 -13.07 12.32
N SER A 300 -19.05 -12.23 13.35
CA SER A 300 -18.07 -11.15 13.47
C SER A 300 -16.67 -11.70 13.65
N ILE A 301 -15.68 -10.88 13.29
CA ILE A 301 -14.27 -11.14 13.58
C ILE A 301 -13.65 -9.95 14.30
N VAL A 302 -12.67 -10.23 15.15
CA VAL A 302 -11.80 -9.21 15.70
C VAL A 302 -10.39 -9.48 15.22
N THR A 303 -9.75 -8.47 14.64
CA THR A 303 -8.42 -8.59 14.04
C THR A 303 -7.46 -7.64 14.74
N PHE A 304 -6.31 -8.16 15.13
CA PHE A 304 -5.16 -7.37 15.56
C PHE A 304 -4.12 -7.45 14.45
N GLU A 305 -3.63 -6.31 13.98
CA GLU A 305 -2.70 -6.24 12.86
C GLU A 305 -1.34 -5.70 13.32
N PHE A 306 -0.29 -6.36 12.87
CA PHE A 306 1.08 -6.13 13.31
C PHE A 306 1.95 -5.86 12.08
N TYR A 307 2.45 -4.64 12.01
CA TYR A 307 3.31 -4.16 10.92
C TYR A 307 4.59 -3.60 11.49
N HIS A 308 5.66 -3.68 10.70
CA HIS A 308 6.89 -2.97 11.02
C HIS A 308 6.66 -1.46 10.88
N HIS A 309 7.09 -0.65 11.85
CA HIS A 309 6.70 0.77 11.91
C HIS A 309 7.77 1.75 11.47
N ASP A 310 9.05 1.37 11.39
CA ASP A 310 10.14 2.31 11.14
C ASP A 310 9.91 3.22 9.93
N LYS A 311 9.41 2.68 8.82
CA LYS A 311 9.14 3.49 7.63
C LYS A 311 7.98 4.47 7.85
N VAL A 312 6.87 4.03 8.45
CA VAL A 312 5.72 4.88 8.77
C VAL A 312 6.11 6.00 9.76
N SER A 313 6.93 5.66 10.76
CA SER A 313 7.43 6.56 11.79
C SER A 313 8.56 7.48 11.30
N SER A 314 9.18 7.20 10.15
CA SER A 314 10.23 8.05 9.56
C SER A 314 9.71 9.38 9.01
N VAL A 315 8.39 9.48 8.77
CA VAL A 315 7.73 10.71 8.32
C VAL A 315 7.25 11.48 9.54
N ALA A 316 7.50 12.80 9.59
CA ALA A 316 7.07 13.59 10.74
C ALA A 316 5.54 13.73 10.77
N VAL A 317 4.97 13.68 11.98
CA VAL A 317 3.51 13.81 12.19
C VAL A 317 2.93 15.08 11.56
N ARG A 318 3.72 16.15 11.47
CA ARG A 318 3.32 17.43 10.88
C ARG A 318 3.35 17.47 9.35
N ASP A 319 3.98 16.49 8.69
CA ASP A 319 4.20 16.55 7.23
C ASP A 319 2.93 16.18 6.43
N MET A 320 1.94 15.57 7.08
CA MET A 320 0.65 15.17 6.51
C MET A 320 -0.45 15.26 7.59
N ALA A 321 -1.72 15.21 7.18
CA ALA A 321 -2.85 15.22 8.12
C ALA A 321 -2.98 13.95 8.99
N PHE A 322 -2.37 12.83 8.56
CA PHE A 322 -2.40 11.58 9.32
C PHE A 322 -1.57 11.64 10.61
N ALA A 323 -2.24 11.56 11.77
CA ALA A 323 -1.62 11.79 13.07
C ALA A 323 -0.92 10.55 13.68
N HIS A 324 -1.38 9.33 13.37
CA HIS A 324 -0.99 8.11 14.11
C HIS A 324 0.26 7.42 13.56
N ARG A 325 1.42 8.11 13.59
CA ARG A 325 2.69 7.58 13.05
C ARG A 325 3.59 6.90 14.10
N ALA A 326 3.23 6.95 15.38
CA ALA A 326 3.98 6.28 16.44
C ALA A 326 3.92 4.75 16.28
N PRO A 327 4.91 3.98 16.80
CA PRO A 327 4.87 2.52 16.74
C PRO A 327 3.71 1.97 17.58
N VAL A 328 2.65 1.52 16.91
CA VAL A 328 1.44 0.99 17.56
C VAL A 328 0.89 -0.19 16.78
N SER A 329 0.25 -1.15 17.45
CA SER A 329 -0.42 -2.25 16.73
C SER A 329 -1.89 -1.91 16.48
N GLY A 330 -2.41 -2.24 15.30
CA GLY A 330 -3.81 -1.99 14.95
C GLY A 330 -4.74 -3.01 15.60
N LEU A 331 -5.91 -2.58 16.04
CA LEU A 331 -7.02 -3.44 16.45
C LEU A 331 -8.27 -2.97 15.70
N HIS A 332 -8.90 -3.89 14.98
CA HIS A 332 -10.08 -3.65 14.16
C HIS A 332 -11.17 -4.67 14.50
N SER A 333 -12.42 -4.21 14.63
CA SER A 333 -13.59 -5.08 14.81
C SER A 333 -14.50 -5.00 13.59
N LEU A 334 -14.75 -6.15 12.97
CA LEU A 334 -15.61 -6.27 11.80
C LEU A 334 -16.85 -7.10 12.20
N ARG A 335 -18.01 -6.45 12.21
CA ARG A 335 -19.29 -7.11 12.50
C ARG A 335 -19.90 -7.55 11.18
N ALA A 336 -20.31 -8.80 11.11
CA ALA A 336 -21.09 -9.35 10.00
C ALA A 336 -22.60 -9.30 10.30
#